data_AF-A0A9W8V759-F1
#
_entry.id   AF-A0A9W8V759-F1
#
_cell.length_a   1.000
_cell.length_b   1.000
_cell.length_c   1.000
_cell.angle_alpha   90.00
_cell.angle_beta   90.00
_cell.angle_gamma   90.00
#
_symmetry.space_group_name_H-M   'P 1'
#
loop_
_entity.id
_entity.type
_entity.pdbx_description
1 polymer ?
#
loop_
_entity_poly.entity_id
_entity_poly.type
_entity_poly.pdbx_seq_one_letter_code
_entity_poly.pdbx_strand_id
1 'polypeptide(L)'
;MPEWKAYLQVSAHDVPRLMREGFYWSEANVDQERGEYACYPRDENPSLPRFCRTYYLDDLEDDPQWMAQLTVHSHELHVLSEFRLRDLRVEDILSAMAFRPRGHRVYYYHAHKPQHCINAIYDNMPLKGWWPWPKEEEAAGETEDDTENEAEV
;
A
#
# COMPACT_ATOMS: atom_id res chain seq x y z
N MET A 1 -12.54 10.22 8.85
CA MET A 1 -11.30 9.79 8.16
C MET A 1 -10.53 8.90 9.13
N PRO A 2 -9.81 7.88 8.65
CA PRO A 2 -8.98 7.08 9.54
C PRO A 2 -7.99 7.98 10.31
N GLU A 3 -7.71 7.63 11.56
CA GLU A 3 -6.85 8.40 12.47
C GLU A 3 -5.38 8.37 12.06
N TRP A 4 -5.06 7.51 11.09
CA TRP A 4 -3.75 7.40 10.46
C TRP A 4 -3.87 7.20 8.95
N LYS A 5 -2.79 7.47 8.23
CA LYS A 5 -2.67 7.32 6.77
C LYS A 5 -1.35 6.62 6.43
N ALA A 6 -1.41 5.57 5.61
CA ALA A 6 -0.23 4.81 5.20
C ALA A 6 0.26 5.20 3.80
N TYR A 7 1.57 5.31 3.66
CA TYR A 7 2.26 5.66 2.42
C TYR A 7 3.34 4.62 2.15
N LEU A 8 3.34 4.05 0.95
CA LEU A 8 4.24 2.97 0.57
C LEU A 8 5.19 3.43 -0.54
N GLN A 9 6.48 3.25 -0.36
CA GLN A 9 7.48 3.48 -1.39
C GLN A 9 8.26 2.18 -1.60
N VAL A 10 8.39 1.75 -2.84
CA VAL A 10 9.08 0.51 -3.21
C VAL A 10 10.19 0.83 -4.18
N SER A 11 11.39 0.31 -3.93
CA SER A 11 12.48 0.29 -4.89
C SER A 11 12.85 -1.16 -5.18
N ALA A 12 12.95 -1.52 -6.45
CA ALA A 12 13.32 -2.88 -6.85
C ALA A 12 14.34 -2.84 -7.98
N HIS A 13 15.20 -3.85 -8.03
CA HIS A 13 16.15 -4.04 -9.13
C HIS A 13 15.41 -4.27 -10.46
N ASP A 14 14.35 -5.08 -10.43
CA ASP A 14 13.47 -5.38 -11.56
C ASP A 14 11.99 -5.13 -11.19
N VAL A 15 11.58 -3.86 -11.24
CA VAL A 15 10.18 -3.46 -11.01
C VAL A 15 9.20 -4.19 -11.96
N PRO A 16 9.46 -4.31 -13.28
CA PRO A 16 8.60 -5.11 -14.16
C PRO A 16 8.38 -6.55 -13.70
N ARG A 17 9.40 -7.22 -13.19
CA ARG A 17 9.27 -8.57 -12.63
C ARG A 17 8.43 -8.57 -11.35
N LEU A 18 8.75 -7.68 -10.40
CA LEU A 18 8.01 -7.55 -9.13
C LEU A 18 6.51 -7.25 -9.34
N MET A 19 6.17 -6.44 -10.33
CA MET A 19 4.78 -6.17 -10.70
C MET A 19 4.07 -7.41 -11.25
N ARG A 20 4.74 -8.19 -12.11
CA ARG A 20 4.15 -9.36 -12.77
C ARG A 20 3.98 -10.54 -11.81
N GLU A 21 4.97 -10.77 -10.95
CA GLU A 21 4.98 -11.87 -9.98
C GLU A 21 4.14 -11.52 -8.74
N GLY A 22 3.99 -10.22 -8.45
CA GLY A 22 3.24 -9.70 -7.31
C GLY A 22 4.17 -9.25 -6.19
N PHE A 23 3.76 -8.22 -5.47
CA PHE A 23 4.52 -7.68 -4.35
C PHE A 23 3.92 -8.14 -3.03
N TYR A 24 4.55 -9.14 -2.41
CA TYR A 24 4.06 -9.74 -1.17
C TYR A 24 5.07 -9.50 -0.06
N TRP A 25 4.60 -8.96 1.06
CA TRP A 25 5.39 -8.79 2.27
C TRP A 25 4.52 -9.01 3.50
N SER A 26 5.17 -9.31 4.63
CA SER A 26 4.56 -9.51 5.94
C SER A 26 5.43 -8.85 7.03
N GLU A 27 5.05 -8.99 8.30
CA GLU A 27 5.87 -8.51 9.42
C GLU A 27 7.29 -9.13 9.43
N ALA A 28 7.49 -10.29 8.80
CA ALA A 28 8.81 -10.91 8.67
C ALA A 28 9.78 -10.09 7.82
N ASN A 29 9.28 -9.29 6.87
CA ASN A 29 10.10 -8.43 6.02
C ASN A 29 10.59 -7.17 6.74
N VAL A 30 10.06 -6.87 7.94
CA VAL A 30 10.33 -5.62 8.63
C VAL A 30 11.66 -5.70 9.37
N ASP A 31 12.58 -4.79 9.06
CA ASP A 31 13.73 -4.53 9.92
C ASP A 31 13.28 -3.75 11.16
N GLN A 32 13.20 -4.45 12.29
CA GLN A 32 12.74 -3.89 13.56
C GLN A 32 13.73 -2.87 14.15
N GLU A 33 15.01 -2.95 13.80
CA GLU A 33 16.06 -2.08 14.35
C GLU A 33 16.18 -0.77 13.57
N ARG A 34 15.76 -0.74 12.30
CA ARG A 34 15.74 0.46 11.45
C ARG A 34 14.52 1.34 11.64
N GLY A 35 13.55 0.94 12.47
CA GLY A 35 12.32 1.69 12.68
C GLY A 35 12.57 3.12 13.18
N GLU A 36 11.92 4.10 12.55
CA GLU A 36 12.09 5.53 12.86
C GLU A 36 10.74 6.19 13.16
N TYR A 37 10.76 7.30 13.91
CA TYR A 37 9.61 8.18 14.01
C TYR A 37 10.06 9.64 13.88
N ALA A 38 9.18 10.49 13.36
CA ALA A 38 9.42 11.92 13.31
C ALA A 38 8.23 12.70 13.87
N CYS A 39 8.53 13.84 14.48
CA CYS A 39 7.56 14.86 14.85
C CYS A 39 7.84 16.09 14.00
N TYR A 40 6.88 16.49 13.19
CA TYR A 40 6.92 17.74 12.47
C TYR A 40 6.45 18.86 13.39
N PRO A 41 7.02 20.07 13.28
CA PRO A 41 6.50 21.23 13.98
C PRO A 41 5.04 21.42 13.59
N ARG A 42 4.27 22.01 14.51
CA ARG A 42 2.87 22.34 14.25
C ARG A 42 2.86 23.50 13.27
N ASP A 43 2.94 23.20 11.97
CA ASP A 43 2.81 24.19 10.90
C ASP A 43 1.49 24.94 11.06
N GLU A 44 1.40 26.14 10.47
CA GLU A 44 0.16 26.92 10.41
C GLU A 44 -0.97 26.18 9.68
N ASN A 45 -0.66 25.09 8.96
CA ASN A 45 -1.63 24.23 8.32
C ASN A 45 -1.94 22.98 9.18
N PRO A 46 -3.01 23.00 10.00
CA PRO A 46 -3.38 21.88 10.87
C PRO A 46 -3.80 20.62 10.10
N SER A 47 -3.98 20.69 8.78
CA SER A 47 -4.32 19.53 7.95
C SER A 47 -3.13 18.64 7.61
N LEU A 48 -1.90 19.09 7.87
CA LEU A 48 -0.70 18.27 7.68
C LEU A 48 -0.52 17.31 8.88
N PRO A 49 -0.13 16.05 8.64
CA PRO A 49 0.15 15.12 9.72
C PRO A 49 1.30 15.62 10.60
N ARG A 50 1.13 15.48 11.92
CA ARG A 50 2.11 15.96 12.90
C ARG A 50 3.19 14.94 13.20
N PHE A 51 2.83 13.67 13.21
CA PHE A 51 3.72 12.58 13.53
C PHE A 51 3.78 11.58 12.37
N CYS A 52 4.92 10.93 12.21
CA CYS A 52 5.02 9.74 11.39
C CYS A 52 5.87 8.66 12.07
N ARG A 53 5.60 7.42 11.69
CA ARG A 53 6.41 6.24 12.00
C ARG A 53 6.75 5.54 10.70
N THR A 54 8.02 5.22 10.52
CA THR A 54 8.56 4.60 9.32
C THR A 54 8.99 3.17 9.62
N TYR A 55 8.54 2.25 8.78
CA TYR A 55 8.96 0.86 8.76
C TYR A 55 9.74 0.61 7.48
N TYR A 56 10.94 0.06 7.62
CA TYR A 56 11.75 -0.39 6.50
C TYR A 56 11.52 -1.88 6.28
N LEU A 57 11.26 -2.25 5.04
CA LEU A 57 10.93 -3.58 4.59
C LEU A 57 11.99 -4.03 3.60
N ASP A 58 12.57 -5.20 3.81
CA ASP A 58 13.54 -5.79 2.90
C ASP A 58 13.02 -7.14 2.39
N ASP A 59 13.42 -7.48 1.16
CA ASP A 59 13.21 -8.82 0.62
C ASP A 59 13.98 -9.85 1.45
N LEU A 60 13.40 -11.03 1.65
CA LEU A 60 13.98 -12.07 2.53
C LEU A 60 14.99 -12.98 1.82
N GLU A 61 15.21 -12.76 0.53
CA GLU A 61 16.23 -13.48 -0.23
C GLU A 61 17.65 -13.04 0.17
N ASP A 62 18.64 -13.94 0.01
CA ASP A 62 20.06 -13.64 0.32
C ASP A 62 20.60 -12.47 -0.52
N ASP A 63 20.04 -12.25 -1.71
CA ASP A 63 20.25 -11.08 -2.55
C ASP A 63 18.92 -10.32 -2.71
N PRO A 64 18.64 -9.33 -1.83
CA PRO A 64 17.33 -8.67 -1.80
C PRO A 64 16.97 -8.00 -3.13
N GLN A 65 15.88 -8.43 -3.77
CA GLN A 65 15.49 -7.89 -5.07
C GLN A 65 14.72 -6.57 -4.96
N TRP A 66 14.18 -6.27 -3.78
CA TRP A 66 13.46 -5.05 -3.48
C TRP A 66 13.65 -4.62 -2.03
N MET A 67 13.45 -3.33 -1.81
CA MET A 67 13.32 -2.70 -0.51
C MET A 67 12.12 -1.77 -0.55
N ALA A 68 11.43 -1.62 0.58
CA ALA A 68 10.31 -0.72 0.69
C ALA A 68 10.34 0.07 2.00
N GLN A 69 9.67 1.22 1.95
CA GLN A 69 9.43 2.06 3.10
C GLN A 69 7.92 2.24 3.24
N LEU A 70 7.39 1.83 4.40
CA LEU A 70 6.02 2.10 4.79
C LEU A 70 6.02 3.20 5.85
N THR A 71 5.43 4.34 5.53
CA THR A 71 5.33 5.48 6.45
C THR A 71 3.88 5.67 6.87
N VAL A 72 3.62 5.63 8.18
CA VAL A 72 2.30 5.83 8.78
C VAL A 72 2.28 7.20 9.42
N HIS A 73 1.34 8.04 9.00
CA HIS A 73 1.17 9.41 9.47
C HIS A 73 -0.06 9.53 10.37
N SER A 74 0.03 10.33 11.43
CA SER A 74 -1.11 10.70 12.29
C SER A 74 -0.98 12.11 12.85
N HIS A 75 -2.08 12.68 13.34
CA HIS A 75 -2.07 13.92 14.11
C HIS A 75 -1.70 13.71 15.59
N GLU A 76 -1.85 12.48 16.09
CA GLU A 76 -1.65 12.13 17.49
C GLU A 76 -0.59 11.04 17.65
N LEU A 77 0.32 11.20 18.61
CA LEU A 77 1.42 10.26 18.81
C LEU A 77 0.95 8.90 19.33
N HIS A 78 -0.08 8.89 20.19
CA HIS A 78 -0.59 7.64 20.77
C HIS A 78 -1.14 6.70 19.69
N VAL A 79 -1.78 7.23 18.65
CA VAL A 79 -2.27 6.47 17.50
C VAL A 79 -1.12 5.69 16.84
N LEU A 80 0.05 6.32 16.63
CA LEU A 80 1.22 5.63 16.05
C LEU A 80 1.85 4.61 17.00
N SER A 81 1.73 4.81 18.31
CA SER A 81 2.25 3.88 19.31
C SER A 81 1.40 2.61 19.43
N GLU A 82 0.09 2.72 19.18
CA GLU A 82 -0.85 1.60 19.22
C GLU A 82 -0.98 0.90 17.87
N PHE A 83 -0.65 1.56 16.76
CA PHE A 83 -0.65 0.97 15.43
C PHE A 83 0.18 -0.31 15.36
N ARG A 84 -0.36 -1.35 14.70
CA ARG A 84 0.30 -2.63 14.42
C ARG A 84 0.20 -2.94 12.93
N LEU A 85 1.27 -3.48 12.37
CA LEU A 85 1.36 -3.78 10.94
C LEU A 85 0.37 -4.87 10.53
N ARG A 86 0.14 -5.88 11.38
CA ARG A 86 -0.88 -6.92 11.15
C ARG A 86 -2.30 -6.40 10.89
N ASP A 87 -2.62 -5.19 11.34
CA ASP A 87 -3.96 -4.59 11.16
C ASP A 87 -4.05 -3.79 9.85
N LEU A 88 -2.92 -3.60 9.15
CA LEU A 88 -2.86 -2.90 7.87
C LEU A 88 -3.38 -3.81 6.75
N ARG A 89 -4.21 -3.25 5.88
CA ARG A 89 -4.63 -3.88 4.62
C ARG A 89 -4.19 -3.04 3.43
N VAL A 90 -4.24 -3.62 2.24
CA VAL A 90 -3.82 -2.91 1.02
C VAL A 90 -4.74 -1.71 0.73
N GLU A 91 -6.02 -1.79 1.11
CA GLU A 91 -7.01 -0.72 0.95
C GLU A 91 -6.73 0.49 1.86
N ASP A 92 -5.95 0.29 2.93
CA ASP A 92 -5.59 1.35 3.87
C ASP A 92 -4.38 2.18 3.39
N ILE A 93 -3.73 1.76 2.29
CA ILE A 93 -2.65 2.51 1.64
C ILE A 93 -3.24 3.74 0.94
N LEU A 94 -2.93 4.93 1.46
CA LEU A 94 -3.38 6.18 0.85
C LEU A 94 -2.62 6.49 -0.44
N SER A 95 -1.32 6.22 -0.47
CA SER A 95 -0.48 6.44 -1.66
C SER A 95 0.65 5.43 -1.75
N ALA A 96 0.95 5.01 -2.97
CA ALA A 96 2.05 4.09 -3.26
C ALA A 96 2.90 4.61 -4.42
N MET A 97 4.21 4.40 -4.36
CA MET A 97 5.16 4.74 -5.41
C MET A 97 6.14 3.59 -5.64
N ALA A 98 6.54 3.37 -6.90
CA ALA A 98 7.63 2.45 -7.22
C ALA A 98 8.72 3.14 -8.04
N PHE A 99 9.96 2.78 -7.73
CA PHE A 99 11.16 3.36 -8.32
C PHE A 99 12.06 2.26 -8.90
N ARG A 100 12.61 2.49 -10.09
CA ARG A 100 13.74 1.73 -10.61
C ARG A 100 15.03 2.11 -9.87
N PRO A 101 16.12 1.32 -10.02
CA PRO A 101 17.44 1.75 -9.58
C PRO A 101 17.76 3.13 -10.16
N ARG A 102 18.40 4.00 -9.36
CA ARG A 102 18.67 5.43 -9.66
C ARG A 102 17.48 6.39 -9.50
N GLY A 103 16.37 5.95 -8.91
CA GLY A 103 15.30 6.84 -8.45
C GLY A 103 14.29 7.26 -9.53
N HIS A 104 14.26 6.58 -10.68
CA HIS A 104 13.24 6.83 -11.69
C HIS A 104 11.89 6.25 -11.24
N ARG A 105 10.94 7.12 -10.89
CA ARG A 105 9.58 6.73 -10.52
C ARG A 105 8.82 6.21 -11.74
N VAL A 106 8.26 5.01 -11.64
CA VAL A 106 7.55 4.31 -12.73
C VAL A 106 6.12 3.93 -12.37
N TYR A 107 5.75 4.10 -11.10
CA TYR A 107 4.41 3.83 -10.60
C TYR A 107 4.02 4.89 -9.58
N TYR A 108 2.77 5.31 -9.62
CA TYR A 108 2.17 6.17 -8.59
C TYR A 108 0.68 5.87 -8.46
N TYR A 109 0.23 5.80 -7.21
CA TYR A 109 -1.16 5.63 -6.82
C TYR A 109 -1.53 6.62 -5.71
N HIS A 110 -2.78 7.07 -5.73
CA HIS A 110 -3.37 7.84 -4.64
C HIS A 110 -4.88 7.55 -4.49
N ALA A 111 -5.29 7.02 -3.33
CA ALA A 111 -6.65 6.51 -3.12
C ALA A 111 -7.76 7.53 -3.37
N HIS A 112 -7.57 8.79 -2.97
CA HIS A 112 -8.55 9.86 -3.20
C HIS A 112 -8.45 10.57 -4.56
N LYS A 113 -7.55 10.14 -5.44
CA LYS A 113 -7.35 10.75 -6.77
C LYS A 113 -7.19 9.65 -7.83
N PRO A 114 -8.25 8.86 -8.08
CA PRO A 114 -8.17 7.71 -8.97
C PRO A 114 -7.79 8.08 -10.41
N GLN A 115 -8.09 9.30 -10.87
CA GLN A 115 -7.65 9.77 -12.19
C GLN A 115 -6.15 10.09 -12.26
N HIS A 116 -5.46 10.17 -11.11
CA HIS A 116 -4.07 10.56 -11.01
C HIS A 116 -3.18 9.37 -10.62
N CYS A 117 -3.56 8.16 -11.04
CA CYS A 117 -2.75 6.95 -10.92
C CYS A 117 -2.02 6.67 -12.23
N ILE A 118 -0.82 6.10 -12.17
CA ILE A 118 -0.05 5.72 -13.34
C ILE A 118 0.80 4.48 -13.05
N ASN A 119 0.81 3.55 -14.00
CA ASN A 119 1.76 2.46 -14.08
C ASN A 119 2.40 2.54 -15.47
N ALA A 120 3.61 3.07 -15.55
CA ALA A 120 4.29 3.32 -16.82
C ALA A 120 4.92 2.05 -17.45
N ILE A 121 4.70 0.87 -16.86
CA ILE A 121 5.26 -0.40 -17.33
C ILE A 121 4.18 -1.28 -17.98
N TYR A 122 3.05 -1.47 -17.30
CA TYR A 122 1.98 -2.37 -17.75
C TYR A 122 0.60 -1.70 -17.88
N ASP A 123 0.55 -0.37 -17.83
CA ASP A 123 -0.70 0.40 -17.91
C ASP A 123 -1.75 -0.09 -16.90
N ASN A 124 -2.82 -0.73 -17.38
CA ASN A 124 -3.94 -1.18 -16.56
C ASN A 124 -3.88 -2.66 -16.17
N MET A 125 -2.76 -3.35 -16.42
CA MET A 125 -2.61 -4.75 -15.99
C MET A 125 -2.81 -4.87 -14.47
N PRO A 126 -3.74 -5.72 -14.01
CA PRO A 126 -3.95 -5.95 -12.59
C PRO A 126 -2.69 -6.45 -11.88
N LEU A 127 -2.43 -5.91 -10.69
CA LEU A 127 -1.25 -6.22 -9.88
C LEU A 127 -1.66 -6.91 -8.57
N LYS A 128 -0.88 -7.92 -8.18
CA LYS A 128 -1.16 -8.76 -7.01
C LYS A 128 -0.40 -8.33 -5.76
N GLY A 129 -0.89 -8.78 -4.60
CA GLY A 129 -0.30 -8.45 -3.32
C GLY A 129 -0.55 -6.98 -2.93
N TRP A 130 0.47 -6.35 -2.36
CA TRP A 130 0.44 -5.01 -1.78
C TRP A 130 0.49 -3.86 -2.79
N TRP A 131 0.40 -4.14 -4.09
CA TRP A 131 0.09 -3.11 -5.08
C TRP A 131 -1.37 -2.67 -4.94
N PRO A 132 -1.69 -1.42 -4.54
CA PRO A 132 -3.08 -1.01 -4.31
C PRO A 132 -3.88 -0.79 -5.60
N TRP A 133 -3.21 -0.68 -6.74
CA TRP A 133 -3.80 -0.43 -8.06
C TRP A 133 -2.80 -0.84 -9.17
N PRO A 134 -3.23 -1.18 -10.39
CA PRO A 134 -4.58 -1.60 -10.76
C PRO A 134 -4.95 -2.91 -10.07
N LYS A 135 -6.21 -3.10 -9.71
CA LYS A 135 -6.75 -4.37 -9.19
C LYS A 135 -7.67 -5.00 -10.23
N GLU A 136 -7.85 -6.31 -10.15
CA GLU A 136 -8.90 -6.97 -10.93
C GLU A 136 -10.23 -6.34 -10.49
N GLU A 137 -11.06 -5.95 -11.46
CA GLU A 137 -12.44 -5.63 -11.15
C GLU A 137 -13.06 -6.92 -10.64
N GLU A 138 -13.50 -6.94 -9.38
CA GLU A 138 -14.36 -8.02 -8.90
C GLU A 138 -15.54 -8.04 -9.86
N ALA A 139 -15.64 -9.10 -10.68
CA ALA A 139 -16.79 -9.31 -11.55
C ALA A 139 -18.00 -9.18 -10.65
N ALA A 140 -18.77 -8.10 -10.83
CA ALA A 140 -19.95 -7.79 -10.03
C ALA A 140 -20.76 -9.08 -9.98
N GLY A 141 -20.94 -9.61 -8.76
CA GLY A 141 -21.58 -10.89 -8.54
C GLY A 141 -22.83 -10.96 -9.39
N GLU A 142 -22.87 -11.94 -10.29
CA GLU A 142 -24.11 -12.45 -10.82
C GLU A 142 -24.93 -12.82 -9.57
N THR A 143 -25.90 -11.98 -9.23
CA THR A 143 -26.99 -12.42 -8.36
C THR A 143 -27.67 -13.52 -9.15
N GLU A 144 -27.28 -14.77 -8.89
CA GLU A 144 -28.13 -15.94 -9.10
C GLU A 144 -29.43 -15.64 -8.36
N ASP A 145 -30.42 -15.17 -9.12
CA ASP A 145 -31.82 -15.16 -8.71
C ASP A 145 -32.30 -16.61 -8.71
N ASP A 146 -31.84 -17.37 -7.70
CA ASP A 146 -32.36 -18.68 -7.36
C ASP A 146 -33.71 -18.47 -6.64
N THR A 147 -34.78 -18.34 -7.44
CA THR A 147 -36.13 -18.71 -7.02
C THR A 147 -36.87 -19.51 -8.09
N GLU A 148 -36.40 -20.74 -8.34
CA GLU A 148 -37.25 -21.91 -8.59
C GLU A 148 -37.28 -22.72 -7.28
N ASN A 149 -38.32 -23.38 -6.74
CA ASN A 149 -39.69 -23.78 -7.04
C ASN A 149 -40.30 -24.11 -5.63
N GLU A 150 -41.60 -24.21 -5.36
CA GLU A 150 -42.48 -25.33 -5.68
C GLU A 150 -43.94 -25.04 -5.22
N ALA A 151 -44.83 -25.85 -5.77
CA ALA A 151 -46.29 -25.81 -5.77
C ALA A 151 -46.99 -26.28 -4.46
N GLU A 152 -48.32 -26.42 -4.57
CA GLU A 152 -49.34 -27.01 -3.65
C GLU A 152 -50.17 -25.93 -2.89
N VAL A 153 -51.50 -25.78 -3.01
CA VAL A 153 -52.64 -26.65 -3.40
C VAL A 153 -53.77 -25.78 -3.98
#